data_AF-A0AAN9CJG1-F1
#
_entry.id   AF-A0AAN9CJG1-F1
#
_cell.length_a   1.000
_cell.length_b   1.000
_cell.length_c   1.000
_cell.angle_alpha   90.00
_cell.angle_beta   90.00
_cell.angle_gamma   90.00
#
_symmetry.space_group_name_H-M   'P 1'
#
loop_
_entity.id
_entity.type
_entity.pdbx_description
1 polymer ?
#
loop_
_entity_poly.entity_id
_entity_poly.type
_entity_poly.pdbx_seq_one_letter_code
_entity_poly.pdbx_strand_id
1 'polypeptide(L)'
;MHLEPYFPPAKPSLENLNAICLHGNGRPRFPASSISSSHYGYFHRAGTAVNRVEVWFSECCQKGVTYGCQQIVCCAKQAWETALSLFCFEEYSAMTSAHECCEKQGEERWNCFERQAPNPTFQPLSGYRAPIVPLDMIFTWDPNTC
;
A
#
# COMPACT_ATOMS: atom_id res chain seq x y z
N MET A 1 5.78 19.93 8.49
CA MET A 1 6.37 18.61 8.77
C MET A 1 6.28 17.84 7.46
N HIS A 2 7.40 17.56 6.82
CA HIS A 2 7.44 16.88 5.52
C HIS A 2 7.25 15.38 5.76
N LEU A 3 6.26 14.79 5.13
CA LEU A 3 5.95 13.36 5.26
C LEU A 3 6.52 12.65 4.04
N GLU A 4 7.69 12.04 4.21
CA GLU A 4 8.18 11.04 3.26
C GLU A 4 7.31 9.78 3.41
N PRO A 5 6.73 9.27 2.32
CA PRO A 5 6.02 8.01 2.35
C PRO A 5 6.91 6.88 2.87
N TYR A 6 6.43 6.18 3.90
CA TYR A 6 6.96 4.88 4.29
C TYR A 6 6.60 3.88 3.19
N PHE A 7 7.41 3.88 2.13
CA PHE A 7 7.19 3.15 0.90
C PHE A 7 8.42 2.30 0.58
N PRO A 8 8.24 1.08 0.05
CA PRO A 8 6.97 0.40 -0.24
C PRO A 8 6.25 -0.14 1.01
N PRO A 9 4.92 -0.31 0.98
CA PRO A 9 4.21 -1.10 1.99
C PRO A 9 4.71 -2.56 1.96
N ALA A 10 4.71 -3.21 3.12
CA ALA A 10 5.09 -4.62 3.21
C ALA A 10 4.03 -5.57 2.62
N LYS A 11 4.44 -6.77 2.23
CA LYS A 11 3.60 -7.82 1.68
C LYS A 11 2.70 -8.40 2.76
N PRO A 12 1.38 -8.49 2.51
CA PRO A 12 0.46 -9.13 3.45
C PRO A 12 0.76 -10.60 3.66
N SER A 13 0.72 -11.03 4.91
CA SER A 13 0.90 -12.41 5.34
C SER A 13 0.01 -12.69 6.56
N LEU A 14 -0.12 -13.95 6.96
CA LEU A 14 -0.82 -14.30 8.21
C LEU A 14 -0.14 -13.70 9.44
N GLU A 15 1.17 -13.50 9.40
CA GLU A 15 1.96 -12.98 10.52
C GLU A 15 1.68 -11.49 10.79
N ASN A 16 1.48 -10.70 9.73
CA ASN A 16 1.24 -9.27 9.84
C ASN A 16 -0.25 -8.87 9.67
N LEU A 17 -1.14 -9.82 9.39
CA LEU A 17 -2.57 -9.57 9.16
C LEU A 17 -3.24 -8.80 10.30
N ASN A 18 -2.97 -9.16 11.55
CA ASN A 18 -3.53 -8.48 12.71
C ASN A 18 -3.11 -7.01 12.73
N ALA A 19 -1.84 -6.71 12.44
CA ALA A 19 -1.36 -5.34 12.39
C ALA A 19 -1.97 -4.56 11.22
N ILE A 20 -2.10 -5.18 10.05
CA ILE A 20 -2.79 -4.60 8.89
C ILE A 20 -4.20 -4.14 9.28
N CYS A 21 -5.00 -5.04 9.86
CA CYS A 21 -6.40 -4.78 10.17
C CYS A 21 -6.62 -3.90 11.42
N LEU A 22 -5.87 -4.10 12.49
CA LEU A 22 -6.11 -3.40 13.77
C LEU A 22 -5.41 -2.04 13.86
N HIS A 23 -4.32 -1.83 13.13
CA HIS A 23 -3.50 -0.63 13.26
C HIS A 23 -3.60 0.33 12.07
N GLY A 24 -4.49 0.07 11.09
CA GLY A 24 -4.65 0.90 9.90
C GLY A 24 -4.84 2.39 10.19
N ASN A 25 -5.68 2.72 11.17
CA ASN A 25 -5.95 4.11 11.56
C ASN A 25 -4.74 4.82 12.20
N GLY A 26 -3.72 4.09 12.64
CA GLY A 26 -2.50 4.64 13.21
C GLY A 26 -1.36 4.80 12.20
N ARG A 27 -1.55 4.44 10.93
CA ARG A 27 -0.50 4.52 9.89
C ARG A 27 -0.69 5.75 8.99
N PRO A 28 0.41 6.42 8.57
CA PRO A 28 0.34 7.63 7.75
C PRO A 28 -0.53 7.53 6.50
N ARG A 29 -1.13 8.65 6.13
CA ARG A 29 -1.80 8.88 4.85
C ARG A 29 -1.25 10.16 4.23
N PHE A 30 -1.26 10.24 2.92
CA PHE A 30 -0.61 11.29 2.15
C PHE A 30 -1.62 12.00 1.26
N PRO A 31 -2.57 12.80 1.81
CA PRO A 31 -3.45 13.63 0.98
C PRO A 31 -2.63 14.61 0.13
N ALA A 32 -3.20 15.08 -0.98
CA ALA A 32 -2.50 16.00 -1.89
C ALA A 32 -1.93 17.25 -1.19
N SER A 33 -2.57 17.73 -0.12
CA SER A 33 -2.12 18.87 0.68
C SER A 33 -0.92 18.60 1.59
N SER A 34 -0.53 17.34 1.82
CA SER A 34 0.59 16.99 2.72
C SER A 34 1.94 16.81 2.02
N ILE A 35 1.98 16.88 0.68
CA ILE A 35 3.19 16.62 -0.11
C ILE A 35 3.74 17.96 -0.62
N SER A 36 4.98 18.30 -0.24
CA SER A 36 5.60 19.58 -0.63
C SER A 36 5.94 19.64 -2.12
N SER A 37 5.85 20.83 -2.70
CA SER A 37 6.06 21.11 -4.13
C SER A 37 7.47 20.82 -4.68
N SER A 38 8.51 20.71 -3.83
CA SER A 38 9.91 20.61 -4.30
C SER A 38 10.40 19.20 -4.66
N HIS A 39 9.66 18.14 -4.31
CA HIS A 39 10.01 16.73 -4.62
C HIS A 39 8.80 15.94 -5.15
N TYR A 40 7.97 16.63 -5.93
CA TYR A 40 6.55 16.29 -6.12
C TYR A 40 6.30 14.92 -6.76
N GLY A 41 7.03 14.54 -7.83
CA GLY A 41 6.64 13.41 -8.67
C GLY A 41 6.61 12.06 -7.95
N TYR A 42 7.78 11.59 -7.50
CA TYR A 42 7.93 10.28 -6.88
C TYR A 42 7.14 10.18 -5.57
N PHE A 43 7.31 11.13 -4.65
CA PHE A 43 6.64 11.08 -3.35
C PHE A 43 5.12 11.19 -3.47
N HIS A 44 4.60 11.90 -4.48
CA HIS A 44 3.16 11.91 -4.77
C HIS A 44 2.65 10.54 -5.22
N ARG A 45 3.35 9.88 -6.14
CA ARG A 45 2.97 8.54 -6.61
C ARG A 45 3.11 7.48 -5.51
N ALA A 46 4.21 7.51 -4.75
CA ALA A 46 4.42 6.62 -3.61
C ALA A 46 3.36 6.85 -2.52
N GLY A 47 3.06 8.11 -2.17
CA GLY A 47 2.01 8.45 -1.21
C GLY A 47 0.61 8.01 -1.67
N THR A 48 0.30 8.19 -2.95
CA THR A 48 -0.93 7.70 -3.58
C THR A 48 -1.02 6.18 -3.49
N ALA A 49 0.06 5.46 -3.80
CA ALA A 49 0.12 4.00 -3.70
C ALA A 49 -0.11 3.51 -2.26
N VAL A 50 0.49 4.18 -1.26
CA VAL A 50 0.24 3.89 0.16
C VAL A 50 -1.22 4.14 0.53
N ASN A 51 -1.81 5.25 0.09
CA ASN A 51 -3.22 5.54 0.38
C ASN A 51 -4.16 4.48 -0.21
N ARG A 52 -3.95 4.07 -1.47
CA ARG A 52 -4.76 3.03 -2.14
C ARG A 52 -4.71 1.72 -1.38
N VAL A 53 -3.51 1.19 -1.14
CA VAL A 53 -3.37 -0.12 -0.49
C VAL A 53 -3.99 -0.13 0.90
N GLU A 54 -3.90 0.98 1.63
CA GLU A 54 -4.40 1.09 2.99
C GLU A 54 -5.93 1.20 3.07
N VAL A 55 -6.56 1.87 2.10
CA VAL A 55 -8.02 1.85 1.95
C VAL A 55 -8.47 0.44 1.60
N TRP A 56 -7.83 -0.22 0.64
CA TRP A 56 -8.19 -1.57 0.23
C TRP A 56 -7.93 -2.62 1.32
N PHE A 57 -6.89 -2.49 2.12
CA PHE A 57 -6.70 -3.30 3.33
C PHE A 57 -7.88 -3.17 4.28
N SER A 58 -8.36 -1.94 4.50
CA SER A 58 -9.53 -1.70 5.35
C SER A 58 -10.78 -2.40 4.80
N GLU A 59 -10.99 -2.36 3.48
CA GLU A 59 -12.08 -3.09 2.82
C GLU A 59 -11.96 -4.62 2.95
N CYS A 60 -10.75 -5.16 2.77
CA CYS A 60 -10.48 -6.59 2.96
C CYS A 60 -10.75 -7.02 4.41
N CYS A 61 -10.31 -6.24 5.40
CA CYS A 61 -10.48 -6.53 6.82
C CYS A 61 -11.94 -6.43 7.27
N GLN A 62 -12.73 -5.49 6.74
CA GLN A 62 -14.17 -5.38 7.03
C GLN A 62 -14.94 -6.63 6.58
N LYS A 63 -14.52 -7.25 5.48
CA LYS A 63 -15.09 -8.52 4.97
C LYS A 63 -14.64 -9.74 5.81
N GLY A 64 -13.74 -9.56 6.78
CA GLY A 64 -13.16 -10.64 7.57
C GLY A 64 -14.15 -11.44 8.43
N VAL A 65 -15.31 -10.86 8.75
CA VAL A 65 -16.39 -11.57 9.45
C VAL A 65 -16.94 -12.74 8.63
N THR A 66 -16.85 -12.68 7.30
CA THR A 66 -17.49 -13.63 6.39
C THR A 66 -16.54 -14.67 5.77
N TYR A 67 -15.25 -14.36 5.61
CA TYR A 67 -14.35 -15.15 4.75
C TYR A 67 -13.17 -15.83 5.48
N GLY A 68 -12.90 -15.52 6.75
CA GLY A 68 -11.78 -16.10 7.51
C GLY A 68 -10.40 -15.54 7.11
N CYS A 69 -9.38 -15.80 7.93
CA CYS A 69 -8.07 -15.12 7.83
C CYS A 69 -7.37 -15.32 6.49
N GLN A 70 -7.40 -16.53 5.92
CA GLN A 70 -6.74 -16.83 4.64
C GLN A 70 -7.30 -15.99 3.49
N GLN A 71 -8.62 -15.81 3.44
CA GLN A 71 -9.26 -15.00 2.40
C GLN A 71 -8.98 -13.51 2.58
N ILE A 72 -8.88 -13.02 3.83
CA ILE A 72 -8.45 -11.64 4.08
C ILE A 72 -7.02 -11.43 3.60
N VAL A 73 -6.10 -12.37 3.89
CA VAL A 73 -4.72 -12.30 3.39
C VAL A 73 -4.68 -12.32 1.87
N CYS A 74 -5.49 -13.16 1.21
CA CYS A 74 -5.57 -13.20 -0.24
C CYS A 74 -6.06 -11.87 -0.83
N CYS A 75 -7.16 -11.32 -0.32
CA CYS A 75 -7.67 -10.00 -0.69
C CYS A 75 -6.59 -8.92 -0.51
N ALA A 76 -5.92 -8.90 0.65
CA ALA A 76 -4.88 -7.93 0.96
C ALA A 76 -3.66 -8.09 0.01
N LYS A 77 -3.23 -9.32 -0.28
CA LYS A 77 -2.13 -9.58 -1.22
C LYS A 77 -2.46 -9.05 -2.61
N GLN A 78 -3.67 -9.31 -3.13
CA GLN A 78 -4.12 -8.76 -4.40
C GLN A 78 -4.19 -7.22 -4.36
N ALA A 79 -4.65 -6.62 -3.27
CA ALA A 79 -4.68 -5.16 -3.11
C ALA A 79 -3.26 -4.58 -3.15
N TRP A 80 -2.31 -5.23 -2.49
CA TRP A 80 -0.90 -4.85 -2.45
C TRP A 80 -0.23 -4.95 -3.83
N GLU A 81 -0.38 -6.08 -4.52
CA GLU A 81 0.15 -6.27 -5.88
C GLU A 81 -0.48 -5.27 -6.88
N THR A 82 -1.78 -5.02 -6.75
CA THR A 82 -2.51 -4.05 -7.59
C THR A 82 -2.00 -2.62 -7.36
N ALA A 83 -1.86 -2.20 -6.10
CA ALA A 83 -1.42 -0.85 -5.76
C ALA A 83 0.02 -0.60 -6.25
N LEU A 84 0.91 -1.58 -6.09
CA LEU A 84 2.29 -1.48 -6.57
C LEU A 84 2.40 -1.57 -8.09
N SER A 85 1.52 -2.33 -8.76
CA SER A 85 1.43 -2.35 -10.22
C SER A 85 1.03 -0.99 -10.78
N LEU A 86 0.02 -0.34 -10.18
CA LEU A 86 -0.41 1.00 -10.55
C LEU A 86 0.68 2.03 -10.29
N PHE A 87 1.38 1.94 -9.16
CA PHE A 87 2.56 2.76 -8.89
C PHE A 87 3.61 2.62 -10.00
N CYS A 88 3.95 1.39 -10.40
CA CYS A 88 4.91 1.17 -11.47
C CYS A 88 4.43 1.72 -12.82
N PHE A 89 3.14 1.58 -13.13
CA PHE A 89 2.55 2.18 -14.32
C PHE A 89 2.68 3.71 -14.33
N GLU A 90 2.41 4.36 -13.19
CA GLU A 90 2.55 5.81 -13.03
C GLU A 90 4.02 6.27 -13.09
N GLU A 91 4.95 5.48 -12.54
CA GLU A 91 6.40 5.72 -12.62
C GLU A 91 6.90 5.68 -14.07
N TYR A 92 6.50 4.66 -14.85
CA TYR A 92 6.86 4.57 -16.27
C TYR A 92 6.20 5.64 -17.15
N SER A 93 5.08 6.21 -16.69
CA SER A 93 4.41 7.32 -17.37
C SER A 93 5.04 8.68 -17.05
N ALA A 94 5.98 8.73 -16.11
CA ALA A 94 6.68 9.96 -15.71
C ALA A 94 7.96 10.17 -16.54
N MET A 95 8.44 11.41 -16.60
CA MET A 95 9.72 11.75 -17.26
C MET A 95 10.95 11.47 -16.37
N THR A 96 10.79 10.67 -15.33
CA THR A 96 11.84 10.29 -14.37
C THR A 96 12.15 8.81 -14.48
N SER A 97 13.35 8.39 -14.08
CA SER A 97 13.63 6.96 -13.91
C SER A 97 12.61 6.34 -12.96
N ALA A 98 12.06 5.20 -13.34
CA ALA A 98 11.14 4.44 -12.50
C ALA A 98 11.89 3.84 -11.31
N HIS A 99 11.16 3.58 -10.22
CA HIS A 99 11.65 2.80 -9.10
C HIS A 99 12.24 1.46 -9.54
N GLU A 100 13.40 1.08 -9.02
CA GLU A 100 14.16 -0.11 -9.47
C GLU A 100 13.36 -1.43 -9.38
N CYS A 101 12.47 -1.57 -8.40
CA CYS A 101 11.62 -2.75 -8.30
C CYS A 101 10.64 -2.89 -9.46
N CYS A 102 10.24 -1.78 -10.11
CA CYS A 102 9.33 -1.81 -11.25
C CYS A 102 9.95 -2.45 -12.50
N GLU A 103 11.29 -2.44 -12.61
CA GLU A 103 12.03 -3.08 -13.70
C GLU A 103 11.96 -4.61 -13.66
N LYS A 104 11.63 -5.17 -12.51
CA LYS A 104 11.49 -6.62 -12.31
C LYS A 104 10.09 -7.09 -12.72
N GLN A 105 9.93 -8.40 -12.90
CA GLN A 105 8.67 -9.02 -13.33
C GLN A 105 8.25 -10.14 -12.38
N GLY A 106 6.95 -10.45 -12.35
CA GLY A 106 6.39 -11.53 -11.56
C GLY A 106 6.80 -11.48 -10.08
N GLU A 107 7.19 -12.62 -9.54
CA GLU A 107 7.58 -12.74 -8.13
C GLU A 107 8.82 -11.93 -7.76
N GLU A 108 9.77 -11.72 -8.70
CA GLU A 108 10.97 -10.92 -8.43
C GLU A 108 10.65 -9.46 -8.12
N ARG A 109 9.62 -8.90 -8.77
CA ARG A 109 9.10 -7.56 -8.49
C ARG A 109 8.60 -7.49 -7.05
N TRP A 110 7.78 -8.46 -6.67
CA TRP A 110 7.18 -8.52 -5.33
C TRP A 110 8.23 -8.72 -4.25
N ASN A 111 9.19 -9.61 -4.47
CA ASN A 111 10.30 -9.84 -3.55
C ASN A 111 11.24 -8.65 -3.45
N CYS A 112 11.32 -7.79 -4.47
CA CYS A 112 12.06 -6.53 -4.38
C CYS A 112 11.34 -5.52 -3.48
N PHE A 113 10.06 -5.27 -3.71
CA PHE A 113 9.28 -4.35 -2.88
C PHE A 113 9.26 -4.81 -1.42
N GLU A 114 9.06 -6.10 -1.16
CA GLU A 114 9.06 -6.63 0.20
C GLU A 114 10.39 -6.39 0.93
N ARG A 115 11.53 -6.63 0.26
CA ARG A 115 12.85 -6.39 0.86
C ARG A 115 13.14 -4.92 1.17
N GLN A 116 12.43 -4.00 0.51
CA GLN A 116 12.61 -2.57 0.68
C GLN A 116 11.57 -1.96 1.63
N ALA A 117 10.62 -2.74 2.14
CA ALA A 117 9.55 -2.22 2.98
C ALA A 117 10.11 -1.68 4.31
N PRO A 118 9.98 -0.38 4.62
CA PRO A 118 10.54 0.21 5.83
C PRO A 118 9.74 -0.14 7.09
N ASN A 119 8.54 -0.70 6.96
CA ASN A 119 7.66 -1.09 8.07
C ASN A 119 7.03 -2.47 7.84
N PRO A 120 7.82 -3.57 7.92
CA PRO A 120 7.34 -4.94 7.65
C PRO A 120 6.26 -5.42 8.63
N THR A 121 6.20 -4.83 9.82
CA THR A 121 5.25 -5.22 10.88
C THR A 121 4.05 -4.27 11.00
N PHE A 122 3.88 -3.33 10.07
CA PHE A 122 2.76 -2.39 10.05
C PHE A 122 2.55 -1.63 11.37
N GLN A 123 3.65 -1.23 12.02
CA GLN A 123 3.59 -0.47 13.27
C GLN A 123 2.85 0.87 13.06
N PRO A 124 1.93 1.25 13.96
CA PRO A 124 1.31 2.55 13.96
C PRO A 124 2.27 3.62 14.52
N LEU A 125 2.03 4.88 14.15
CA LEU A 125 2.65 6.02 14.82
C LEU A 125 1.86 6.37 16.09
N SER A 126 2.57 6.51 17.21
CA SER A 126 1.95 6.84 18.50
C SER A 126 1.22 8.18 18.44
N GLY A 127 -0.06 8.19 18.86
CA GLY A 127 -0.91 9.38 18.87
C GLY A 127 -1.39 9.86 17.48
N TYR A 128 -1.01 9.19 16.39
CA TYR A 128 -1.48 9.53 15.05
C TYR A 128 -2.86 8.96 14.76
N ARG A 129 -3.69 9.74 14.05
CA ARG A 129 -4.96 9.28 13.47
C ARG A 129 -4.97 9.60 11.99
N ALA A 130 -5.13 8.58 11.16
CA ALA A 130 -5.20 8.71 9.72
C ALA A 130 -6.36 9.62 9.31
N PRO A 131 -6.14 10.64 8.45
CA PRO A 131 -7.22 11.36 7.82
C PRO A 131 -7.96 10.43 6.84
N ILE A 132 -9.21 10.76 6.55
CA ILE A 132 -9.95 10.12 5.48
C ILE A 132 -9.35 10.60 4.15
N VAL A 133 -8.84 9.69 3.35
CA VAL A 133 -8.39 9.97 1.98
C VAL A 133 -9.43 9.42 1.02
N PRO A 134 -9.93 10.23 0.06
CA PRO A 134 -10.87 9.74 -0.94
C PRO A 134 -10.22 8.66 -1.79
N LEU A 135 -10.99 7.61 -2.06
CA LEU A 135 -10.58 6.56 -2.98
C LEU A 135 -10.59 7.10 -4.42
N ASP A 136 -9.51 6.90 -5.15
CA ASP A 136 -9.39 7.30 -6.55
C ASP A 136 -9.72 6.16 -7.52
N MET A 137 -9.64 4.90 -7.08
CA MET A 137 -9.94 3.72 -7.89
C MET A 137 -10.67 2.62 -7.08
N ILE A 138 -11.66 2.00 -7.70
CA ILE A 138 -12.37 0.84 -7.13
C ILE A 138 -11.46 -0.39 -7.17
N PHE A 139 -11.42 -1.14 -6.07
CA PHE A 139 -10.73 -2.41 -5.99
C PHE A 139 -11.70 -3.59 -6.01
N THR A 140 -11.40 -4.55 -6.87
CA THR A 140 -12.07 -5.84 -6.94
C THR A 140 -11.03 -6.94 -6.80
N TRP A 141 -11.33 -7.96 -6.01
CA TRP A 141 -10.46 -9.10 -5.78
C TRP A 141 -11.19 -10.39 -6.15
N ASP A 142 -10.43 -11.40 -6.57
CA ASP A 142 -10.95 -12.73 -6.88
C ASP A 142 -10.56 -13.73 -5.78
N PRO A 143 -11.52 -14.28 -5.00
CA PRO A 143 -11.22 -15.25 -3.95
C PRO A 143 -10.60 -16.57 -4.43
N ASN A 144 -10.61 -16.82 -5.74
CA ASN A 144 -10.02 -18.02 -6.33
C ASN A 144 -8.57 -17.81 -6.82
N THR A 145 -8.05 -16.58 -6.78
CA THR A 145 -6.73 -16.23 -7.32
C THR A 145 -5.82 -15.71 -6.20
N CYS A 146 -5.21 -16.64 -5.46
CA CYS A 146 -4.26 -16.40 -4.38
C CYS A 146 -2.95 -17.15 -4.67
#